data_AF-A0A1W1I262-F1
#
_entry.id   AF-A0A1W1I262-F1
#
_cell.length_a   1.000
_cell.length_b   1.000
_cell.length_c   1.000
_cell.angle_alpha   90.00
_cell.angle_beta   90.00
_cell.angle_gamma   90.00
#
_symmetry.space_group_name_H-M   'P 1'
#
loop_
_entity.id
_entity.type
_entity.pdbx_description
1 polymer ?
#
loop_
_entity_poly.entity_id
_entity_poly.type
_entity_poly.pdbx_seq_one_letter_code
_entity_poly.pdbx_strand_id
1 'polypeptide(L)' 'MKVVCSWCRYEGKNDVVGEKPPLDDVRETHGICLTHRDEVQARWRASRAYARDTGTDGLSPAPFRWKWRSPS' A
#
# COMPACT_ATOMS: atom_id res chain seq x y z
N MET A 1 7.24 17.86 10.80
CA MET A 1 6.46 17.35 9.64
C MET A 1 5.32 16.47 10.13
N LYS A 2 4.08 16.73 9.69
CA LYS A 2 2.93 15.88 10.02
C LYS A 2 2.84 14.71 9.04
N VAL A 3 2.60 13.51 9.54
CA VAL A 3 2.32 12.34 8.71
C VAL A 3 0.81 12.15 8.66
N VAL A 4 0.25 12.30 7.46
CA VAL A 4 -1.18 12.08 7.22
C VAL A 4 -1.41 10.73 6.55
N CYS A 5 -2.39 9.97 7.01
CA CYS A 5 -2.82 8.75 6.36
C CYS A 5 -3.65 9.10 5.12
N SER A 6 -3.14 8.79 3.94
CA SER A 6 -3.87 9.02 2.69
C SER A 6 -5.19 8.25 2.64
N TRP A 7 -5.26 7.09 3.30
CA TRP A 7 -6.48 6.28 3.34
C TRP A 7 -7.50 6.85 4.33
N CYS A 8 -7.09 7.23 5.55
CA CYS A 8 -8.01 7.95 6.46
C CYS A 8 -8.56 9.22 5.81
N ARG A 9 -7.70 9.97 5.10
CA ARG A 9 -8.11 11.16 4.35
C ARG A 9 -9.13 10.84 3.26
N TYR A 10 -8.97 9.72 2.56
CA TYR A 10 -9.95 9.25 1.59
C TYR A 10 -11.28 8.80 2.23
N GLU A 11 -11.23 8.21 3.43
CA GLU A 11 -12.41 7.84 4.21
C GLU A 11 -13.08 9.02 4.94
N GLY A 12 -12.50 10.23 4.88
CA GLY A 12 -12.97 11.40 5.63
C GLY A 12 -12.78 11.29 7.16
N LYS A 13 -11.86 10.43 7.61
CA LYS A 13 -11.51 10.24 9.03
C LYS A 13 -10.26 11.04 9.39
N ASN A 14 -10.07 11.29 10.69
CA ASN A 14 -8.94 12.03 11.22
C ASN A 14 -7.62 11.44 10.70
N ASP A 15 -6.89 12.26 9.96
CA ASP A 15 -5.85 11.85 9.03
C ASP A 15 -4.46 11.89 9.64
N VAL A 16 -4.26 12.53 10.80
CA VAL A 16 -2.93 12.67 11.41
C VAL A 16 -2.55 11.38 12.16
N VAL A 17 -1.48 10.72 11.72
CA VAL A 17 -0.97 9.45 12.28
C VAL A 17 0.24 9.66 13.18
N GLY A 18 0.97 10.76 13.00
CA GLY A 18 2.15 11.06 13.80
C GLY A 18 2.91 12.27 13.30
N GLU A 19 3.98 12.59 14.02
CA GLU A 19 4.86 13.72 13.71
C GLU A 19 6.30 13.21 13.56
N LYS A 20 7.01 13.70 12.55
CA LYS A 20 8.41 13.35 12.28
C LYS A 20 9.28 14.61 12.39
N PRO A 21 10.47 14.53 13.05
CA PRO A 21 11.40 15.64 13.09
C PRO A 21 11.92 16.01 11.68
N PRO A 22 12.22 17.29 11.40
CA PRO A 22 12.12 18.43 12.30
C PRO A 22 10.66 18.79 12.62
N LEU A 23 10.37 19.02 13.90
CA LEU A 23 9.02 19.33 14.40
C LEU A 23 8.54 20.72 13.90
N ASP A 24 9.50 21.62 13.63
CA ASP A 24 9.28 22.95 13.04
C ASP A 24 8.87 22.95 11.56
N ASP A 25 9.04 21.81 10.88
CA ASP A 25 8.69 21.70 9.46
C ASP A 25 7.19 21.40 9.31
N VAL A 26 6.43 22.38 8.82
CA VAL A 26 4.96 22.34 8.65
C VAL A 26 4.55 21.40 7.52
N ARG A 27 5.49 20.85 6.74
CA ARG A 27 5.16 20.00 5.59
C ARG A 27 4.40 18.75 6.03
N GLU A 28 3.31 18.48 5.33
CA GLU A 28 2.58 17.24 5.41
C GLU A 28 3.28 16.18 4.54
N THR A 29 3.38 14.97 5.08
CA THR A 29 3.89 13.79 4.38
C THR A 29 2.81 12.72 4.39
N HIS A 30 2.67 12.00 3.27
CA HIS A 30 1.62 11.01 3.10
C HIS A 30 2.12 9.61 3.48
N GLY A 31 1.33 8.87 4.26
CA GLY A 31 1.60 7.49 4.68
C GLY A 31 0.33 6.67 4.88
N ILE A 32 0.43 5.53 5.56
CA ILE A 32 -0.71 4.73 6.03
C ILE A 32 -0.64 4.56 7.55
N CYS A 33 -1.78 4.62 8.24
CA CYS A 33 -1.81 4.40 9.68
C CYS A 33 -1.63 2.92 10.04
N LEU A 34 -1.34 2.62 11.30
CA LEU A 34 -1.16 1.24 11.78
C LEU A 34 -2.40 0.38 11.49
N THR A 35 -3.60 0.93 11.68
CA THR A 35 -4.87 0.26 11.40
C THR A 35 -4.98 -0.16 9.93
N HIS A 36 -4.75 0.76 8.99
CA HIS A 36 -4.81 0.44 7.55
C HIS A 36 -3.66 -0.46 7.13
N ARG A 37 -2.48 -0.33 7.75
CA ARG A 37 -1.36 -1.25 7.51
C ARG A 37 -1.74 -2.68 7.88
N ASP A 38 -2.36 -2.87 9.04
CA ASP A 38 -2.77 -4.18 9.53
C ASP A 38 -3.91 -4.75 8.67
N GLU A 39 -4.84 -3.91 8.17
CA GLU A 39 -5.87 -4.30 7.20
C GLU A 39 -5.25 -4.80 5.89
N VAL A 40 -4.30 -4.07 5.31
CA VAL A 40 -3.58 -4.49 4.09
C VAL A 40 -2.86 -5.81 4.33
N GLN A 41 -2.19 -5.94 5.47
CA GLN A 41 -1.46 -7.15 5.81
C GLN A 41 -2.41 -8.36 5.99
N ALA A 42 -3.55 -8.17 6.66
CA ALA A 42 -4.56 -9.21 6.82
C ALA A 42 -5.14 -9.64 5.47
N ARG A 43 -5.51 -8.67 4.61
CA ARG A 43 -6.01 -8.94 3.26
C ARG A 43 -4.98 -9.69 2.42
N TRP A 44 -3.71 -9.30 2.48
CA TRP A 44 -2.65 -10.00 1.76
C TRP A 44 -2.45 -11.44 2.24
N ARG A 45 -2.44 -11.66 3.56
CA ARG A 45 -2.36 -13.02 4.14
C ARG A 45 -3.55 -13.88 3.70
N ALA A 46 -4.76 -13.33 3.73
CA ALA A 46 -5.96 -14.03 3.26
C ALA A 46 -5.87 -14.40 1.78
N SER A 47 -5.44 -13.47 0.92
CA SER A 47 -5.23 -13.75 -0.51
C SER A 47 -4.22 -14.87 -0.75
N ARG A 48 -3.14 -14.92 0.05
CA ARG A 48 -2.13 -15.99 -0.06
C ARG A 48 -2.65 -17.34 0.43
N ALA A 49 -3.42 -17.36 1.51
CA ALA A 49 -4.06 -18.58 1.98
C ALA A 49 -5.03 -19.11 0.92
N TYR A 50 -5.88 -18.24 0.38
CA TYR A 50 -6.79 -18.59 -0.72
C TYR A 50 -6.03 -19.12 -1.95
N ALA A 51 -4.92 -18.50 -2.34
CA ALA A 51 -4.13 -18.95 -3.49
C ALA A 51 -3.52 -20.34 -3.29
N ARG A 52 -3.06 -20.62 -2.06
CA ARG A 52 -2.55 -21.93 -1.67
C ARG A 52 -3.64 -22.99 -1.70
N ASP A 53 -4.81 -22.69 -1.13
CA ASP A 53 -5.93 -23.63 -1.01
C ASP A 53 -6.57 -23.94 -2.37
N THR A 54 -6.59 -22.97 -3.28
CA THR A 54 -7.13 -23.13 -4.64
C THR A 54 -6.11 -23.68 -5.65
N GLY A 55 -4.87 -23.96 -5.23
CA GLY A 55 -3.81 -24.42 -6.13
C GLY A 55 -3.39 -23.37 -7.18
N THR A 56 -3.72 -22.09 -6.97
CA THR A 56 -3.38 -20.99 -7.87
C THR A 56 -2.03 -20.34 -7.57
N ASP A 57 -1.33 -20.80 -6.51
CA ASP A 57 0.05 -20.42 -6.15
C ASP A 57 1.05 -20.64 -7.32
N GLY A 58 0.69 -21.49 -8.29
CA GLY A 58 1.45 -21.79 -9.51
C GLY A 58 0.99 -21.09 -10.80
N LEU A 59 -0.04 -20.24 -10.78
CA LEU A 59 -0.29 -19.31 -11.90
C LEU A 59 0.73 -18.18 -11.81
N SER A 60 1.98 -18.54 -12.08
CA SER A 60 3.00 -17.65 -12.58
C SER A 60 2.30 -16.78 -13.62
N PRO A 61 2.16 -15.45 -13.43
CA PRO A 61 1.76 -14.65 -14.55
C PRO A 61 2.79 -14.95 -15.64
N ALA A 62 2.32 -15.49 -16.77
CA ALA A 62 3.16 -15.72 -17.94
C ALA A 62 4.08 -14.50 -18.07
N PRO A 63 5.40 -14.67 -18.23
CA PRO A 63 6.34 -13.56 -18.14
C PRO A 63 5.81 -12.48 -19.06
N PHE A 64 5.32 -11.39 -18.47
CA PHE A 64 4.80 -10.27 -19.20
C PHE A 64 6.00 -9.76 -19.98
N ARG A 65 6.09 -10.17 -21.24
CA ARG A 65 7.16 -9.76 -22.14
C ARG A 65 6.83 -8.33 -22.47
N TRP A 66 7.33 -7.40 -21.64
CA TRP A 66 7.35 -5.97 -21.91
C TRP A 66 8.05 -5.78 -23.26
N LYS A 67 7.25 -5.81 -24.33
CA LYS A 67 7.68 -5.45 -25.68
C LYS A 67 7.82 -3.93 -25.68
N TRP A 68 8.98 -3.44 -25.23
CA TRP A 68 9.43 -2.11 -25.59
C TRP A 68 9.47 -2.03 -27.12
N ARG A 69 8.43 -1.45 -27.71
CA ARG A 69 8.42 -1.04 -29.11
C ARG A 69 9.19 0.28 -29.16
N SER A 70 10.43 0.22 -29.63
CA SER A 70 11.18 1.41 -30.01
C SER A 70 10.55 1.98 -31.28
N PRO A 71 10.23 3.28 -31.37
CA PRO A 71 9.92 3.91 -32.64
C PRO A 71 11.22 4.19 -33.41
N SER A 72 11.24 3.82 -34.68
CA SER A 72 12.22 4.23 -35.69
C SER A 72 11.96 5.65 -36.16
#